data_AF-A0A917JSZ9-F1
#
_entry.id   AF-A0A917JSZ9-F1
#
_cell.length_a   1.000
_cell.length_b   1.000
_cell.length_c   1.000
_cell.angle_alpha   90.00
_cell.angle_beta   90.00
_cell.angle_gamma   90.00
#
_symmetry.space_group_name_H-M   'P 1'
#
loop_
_entity.id
_entity.type
_entity.pdbx_description
1 polymer ?
#
loop_
_entity_poly.entity_id
_entity_poly.type
_entity_poly.pdbx_seq_one_letter_code
_entity_poly.pdbx_strand_id
1 'polypeptide(L)'
;MNRTKEGSDTEICVKLGYKKHKQKLLIQALLTHCEINFEIMAQLVGVSLQKLLDVYRGKDYFKADKATRLVQLFLIRFADDISFL
;
A
#
# COMPACT_ATOMS: atom_id res chain seq x y z
N MET A 1 26.15 -13.51 -31.63
CA MET A 1 24.68 -13.54 -31.42
C MET A 1 24.45 -13.27 -29.94
N ASN A 2 24.11 -12.03 -29.59
CA ASN A 2 23.89 -11.58 -28.22
C ASN A 2 22.54 -12.12 -27.72
N ARG A 3 22.56 -12.89 -26.63
CA ARG A 3 21.34 -13.23 -25.89
C ARG A 3 20.97 -12.01 -25.05
N THR A 4 19.98 -11.25 -25.49
CA THR A 4 19.27 -10.29 -24.65
C THR A 4 18.70 -11.06 -23.46
N LYS A 5 19.18 -10.76 -22.25
CA LYS A 5 18.52 -11.18 -21.02
C LYS A 5 17.19 -10.43 -20.98
N GLU A 6 16.08 -11.13 -21.24
CA GLU A 6 14.77 -10.67 -20.82
C GLU A 6 14.86 -10.34 -19.33
N GLY A 7 14.58 -9.09 -18.97
CA GLY A 7 14.50 -8.70 -17.57
C GLY A 7 13.43 -9.54 -16.92
N SER A 8 13.79 -10.35 -15.93
CA SER A 8 12.79 -11.04 -15.13
C SER A 8 11.99 -9.98 -14.40
N ASP A 9 10.70 -9.83 -14.72
CA ASP A 9 9.79 -8.98 -13.95
C ASP A 9 9.96 -9.34 -12.47
N THR A 10 10.50 -8.38 -11.70
CA THR A 10 10.74 -8.60 -10.28
C THR A 10 9.41 -8.44 -9.56
N GLU A 11 8.78 -9.56 -9.24
CA GLU A 11 7.54 -9.55 -8.47
C GLU A 11 7.80 -9.29 -6.98
N ILE A 12 7.28 -8.17 -6.47
CA ILE A 12 7.27 -7.90 -5.03
C ILE A 12 6.04 -8.54 -4.40
N CYS A 13 6.22 -9.67 -3.71
CA CYS A 13 5.13 -10.33 -2.99
C CYS A 13 4.99 -9.78 -1.55
N VAL A 14 3.94 -8.99 -1.29
CA VAL A 14 3.70 -8.41 0.04
C VAL A 14 2.55 -9.10 0.78
N LYS A 15 2.88 -9.90 1.81
CA LYS A 15 1.89 -10.58 2.67
C LYS A 15 1.34 -9.64 3.75
N LEU A 16 0.38 -8.78 3.37
CA LEU A 16 -0.19 -7.75 4.27
C LEU A 16 -1.61 -8.02 4.77
N GLY A 17 -2.36 -8.93 4.17
CA GLY A 17 -3.79 -9.16 4.45
C GLY A 17 -4.17 -9.58 5.89
N TYR A 18 -3.20 -9.85 6.76
CA TYR A 18 -3.40 -10.19 8.18
C TYR A 18 -2.42 -9.47 9.12
N LYS A 19 -1.59 -8.56 8.59
CA LYS A 19 -0.56 -7.86 9.36
C LYS A 19 -1.10 -6.50 9.80
N LYS A 20 -2.06 -6.54 10.73
CA LYS A 20 -2.77 -5.38 11.28
C LYS A 20 -1.85 -4.21 11.65
N HIS A 21 -0.77 -4.49 12.38
CA HIS A 21 0.20 -3.47 12.77
C HIS A 21 0.89 -2.82 11.55
N LYS A 22 1.24 -3.60 10.53
CA LYS A 22 1.87 -3.07 9.31
C LYS A 22 0.91 -2.22 8.49
N GLN A 23 -0.37 -2.60 8.40
CA GLN A 23 -1.37 -1.77 7.71
C GLN A 23 -1.57 -0.42 8.41
N LYS A 24 -1.63 -0.42 9.76
CA LYS A 24 -1.63 0.82 10.53
C LYS A 24 -0.42 1.70 10.20
N LEU A 25 0.78 1.12 10.19
CA LEU A 25 2.01 1.87 9.87
C LEU A 25 1.98 2.47 8.45
N LEU A 26 1.49 1.72 7.47
CA LEU A 26 1.34 2.23 6.10
C LEU A 26 0.35 3.39 6.03
N ILE A 27 -0.81 3.26 6.68
CA ILE A 27 -1.81 4.35 6.76
C ILE A 27 -1.19 5.57 7.43
N GLN A 28 -0.47 5.38 8.54
CA GLN A 28 0.18 6.47 9.26
C GLN A 28 1.22 7.18 8.37
N ALA A 29 2.11 6.44 7.71
CA ALA A 29 3.09 7.01 6.79
C ALA A 29 2.43 7.80 5.65
N LEU A 30 1.38 7.24 5.06
CA LEU A 30 0.64 7.89 3.99
C LEU A 30 -0.01 9.21 4.45
N LEU A 31 -0.66 9.23 5.61
CA LEU A 31 -1.26 10.46 6.16
C LEU A 31 -0.21 11.51 6.53
N THR A 32 0.96 11.09 7.01
CA THR A 32 2.02 12.01 7.43
C THR A 32 2.75 12.64 6.26
N HIS A 33 2.94 11.93 5.15
CA HIS A 33 3.84 12.37 4.06
C HIS A 33 3.15 12.65 2.72
N CYS A 34 1.86 12.34 2.55
CA CYS A 34 1.20 12.44 1.24
C CYS A 34 0.22 13.60 1.10
N GLU A 35 0.05 14.45 2.12
CA GLU A 35 -0.99 15.50 2.13
C GLU A 35 -2.41 14.96 1.81
N ILE A 36 -2.66 13.67 2.10
CA ILE A 36 -3.99 13.05 1.97
C ILE A 36 -4.64 12.93 3.34
N ASN A 37 -5.96 13.16 3.39
CA ASN A 37 -6.77 12.93 4.58
C ASN A 37 -7.41 11.53 4.56
N PHE A 38 -8.12 11.19 5.65
CA PHE A 38 -8.76 9.89 5.77
C PHE A 38 -9.86 9.66 4.73
N GLU A 39 -10.60 10.70 4.36
CA GLU A 39 -11.68 10.64 3.38
C GLU A 39 -11.15 10.26 2.00
N ILE A 40 -10.13 10.96 1.52
CA ILE A 40 -9.47 10.68 0.23
C ILE A 40 -8.85 9.29 0.26
N MET A 41 -8.15 8.92 1.33
CA MET A 41 -7.54 7.60 1.45
C MET A 41 -8.58 6.48 1.43
N ALA A 42 -9.72 6.65 2.12
CA ALA A 42 -10.78 5.66 2.14
C ALA A 42 -11.35 5.42 0.73
N GLN A 43 -11.51 6.50 -0.06
CA GLN A 43 -11.91 6.42 -1.45
C GLN A 43 -10.88 5.68 -2.32
N LEU A 44 -9.60 6.03 -2.21
CA LEU A 44 -8.51 5.41 -2.98
C LEU A 44 -8.36 3.91 -2.69
N VAL A 45 -8.44 3.51 -1.42
CA VAL A 45 -8.41 2.10 -1.02
C VAL A 45 -9.73 1.40 -1.40
N GLY A 46 -10.83 2.16 -1.48
CA GLY A 46 -12.17 1.66 -1.80
C GLY A 46 -12.82 0.96 -0.61
N VAL A 47 -12.82 1.63 0.54
CA VAL A 47 -13.43 1.19 1.81
C VAL A 47 -14.23 2.34 2.43
N SER A 48 -15.08 2.03 3.41
CA SER A 48 -15.73 3.10 4.19
C SER A 48 -14.71 3.84 5.06
N LEU A 49 -14.96 5.12 5.33
CA LEU A 49 -14.16 5.93 6.26
C LEU A 49 -14.04 5.25 7.63
N GLN A 50 -15.15 4.73 8.15
CA GLN A 50 -15.16 4.01 9.43
C GLN A 50 -14.23 2.79 9.43
N LYS A 51 -14.25 1.99 8.36
CA LYS A 51 -13.35 0.84 8.24
C LYS A 51 -11.89 1.29 8.24
N LEU A 52 -11.54 2.35 7.51
CA LEU A 52 -10.17 2.89 7.50
C LEU A 52 -9.74 3.36 8.90
N LEU A 53 -10.60 4.08 9.61
CA LEU A 53 -10.34 4.53 10.98
C LEU A 53 -10.13 3.35 11.95
N ASP A 54 -10.90 2.27 11.80
CA ASP A 54 -10.75 1.07 12.62
C ASP A 54 -9.45 0.32 12.33
N VAL A 55 -8.97 0.30 11.08
CA VAL A 55 -7.63 -0.22 10.76
C VAL A 55 -6.54 0.68 11.34
N TYR A 56 -6.65 2.00 11.16
CA TYR A 56 -5.68 2.97 11.68
C TYR A 56 -5.55 2.93 13.21
N ARG A 57 -6.68 2.79 13.91
CA ARG A 57 -6.71 2.64 15.37
C ARG A 57 -6.20 1.28 15.84
N GLY A 58 -5.89 0.36 14.93
CA GLY A 58 -5.53 -1.00 15.28
C GLY A 58 -6.67 -1.72 15.98
N LYS A 59 -7.92 -1.54 15.52
CA LYS A 59 -9.09 -2.33 15.90
C LYS A 59 -9.39 -3.42 14.87
N ASP A 60 -9.14 -3.14 13.59
CA ASP A 60 -9.44 -4.04 12.47
C ASP A 60 -8.25 -4.12 11.49
N TYR A 61 -8.39 -4.85 10.39
CA TYR A 61 -7.48 -4.91 9.25
C TYR A 61 -8.22 -5.12 7.92
N PHE A 62 -7.56 -4.77 6.83
CA PHE A 62 -7.96 -5.05 5.45
C PHE A 62 -7.59 -6.47 5.05
N LYS A 63 -8.52 -7.15 4.38
CA LYS A 63 -8.27 -8.43 3.70
C LYS A 63 -7.73 -8.17 2.29
N ALA A 64 -7.12 -9.22 1.71
CA ALA A 64 -6.60 -9.34 0.34
C ALA A 64 -6.59 -8.05 -0.51
N ASP A 65 -7.63 -7.81 -1.31
CA ASP A 65 -7.71 -6.73 -2.31
C ASP A 65 -7.46 -5.33 -1.73
N LYS A 66 -8.06 -5.02 -0.58
CA LYS A 66 -7.90 -3.72 0.09
C LYS A 66 -6.50 -3.56 0.69
N ALA A 67 -5.93 -4.64 1.21
CA ALA A 67 -4.55 -4.62 1.69
C ALA A 67 -3.57 -4.40 0.52
N THR A 68 -3.82 -5.01 -0.65
CA THR A 68 -3.04 -4.78 -1.87
C THR A 68 -3.14 -3.34 -2.34
N ARG A 69 -4.35 -2.76 -2.39
CA ARG A 69 -4.53 -1.35 -2.77
C ARG A 69 -3.80 -0.38 -1.84
N LEU A 70 -3.80 -0.64 -0.53
CA LEU A 70 -3.04 0.16 0.43
C LEU A 70 -1.54 0.13 0.13
N VAL A 71 -0.99 -1.03 -0.25
CA VAL A 71 0.42 -1.17 -0.67
C VAL A 71 0.69 -0.42 -1.95
N GLN A 72 -0.18 -0.55 -2.95
CA GLN A 72 -0.03 0.14 -4.22
C GLN A 72 -0.01 1.66 -4.01
N LEU A 73 -0.91 2.19 -3.19
CA LEU A 73 -0.92 3.61 -2.85
C LEU A 73 0.39 4.06 -2.18
N PHE A 74 0.91 3.24 -1.25
CA PHE A 74 2.21 3.48 -0.63
C PHE A 74 3.34 3.50 -1.66
N LEU A 75 3.40 2.51 -2.54
CA LEU A 75 4.43 2.45 -3.58
C LEU A 75 4.33 3.65 -4.54
N ILE A 76 3.14 3.95 -5.06
CA ILE A 76 2.93 5.11 -5.96
C ILE A 76 3.44 6.41 -5.35
N ARG A 77 3.30 6.58 -4.03
CA ARG A 77 3.81 7.79 -3.38
C ARG A 77 5.31 7.77 -3.14
N PHE A 78 5.84 6.67 -2.60
CA PHE A 78 7.19 6.64 -2.04
C PHE A 78 8.24 6.04 -2.99
N ALA A 79 7.83 5.54 -4.15
CA ALA A 79 8.69 4.91 -5.15
C ALA A 79 9.28 5.91 -6.16
N ASP A 80 9.45 7.20 -5.79
CA ASP A 80 9.97 8.26 -6.68
C ASP A 80 11.33 7.91 -7.34
N ASP A 81 12.05 6.88 -6.88
CA ASP A 81 13.29 6.36 -7.48
C ASP A 81 13.35 4.81 -7.61
N ILE A 82 12.29 4.13 -8.07
CA ILE A 82 12.47 2.76 -8.58
C ILE A 82 12.99 2.83 -10.02
N SER A 83 14.28 3.14 -10.15
CA SER A 83 15.06 2.82 -11.35
C SER A 83 15.36 1.32 -11.32
N PHE A 84 14.80 0.55 -12.26
CA PHE A 84 15.25 -0.82 -12.50
C PHE A 84 16.69 -0.76 -13.05
N LEU A 85 17.68 -1.09 -12.21
CA LEU A 85 19.06 -1.37 -12.63
C LEU A 85 19.16 -2.77 -13.26
#